data_AF-A0A1I5UGM1-F1
#
_entry.id   AF-A0A1I5UGM1-F1
#
_cell.length_a   1.000
_cell.length_b   1.000
_cell.length_c   1.000
_cell.angle_alpha   90.00
_cell.angle_beta   90.00
_cell.angle_gamma   90.00
#
_symmetry.space_group_name_H-M   'P 1'
#
loop_
_entity.id
_entity.type
_entity.pdbx_description
1 polymer ?
#
loop_
_entity_poly.entity_id
_entity_poly.type
_entity_poly.pdbx_seq_one_letter_code
_entity_poly.pdbx_strand_id
1 'polypeptide(L)'
;MAVSTQIEWTDATWNPVTGCTKITRGCDLCYAERFSERFRDVHGHPFESGFDLKLRPERLEQPLTWRQPRRIFVNSMSDLFHKEIPKSFIDSIFKTMETANWHTFQVLTKRSSLMTRYLLSRYRVEKAPPHIWLGVSIEDAQNAIRLKHLHAARASTKFVSFEPLLGPVGKLDLEGIDWAIVGGESGPRARPMAEEWAIEIRDQCRTAKVAFFFKQWGGTRPKSGGRLLQGREWNQYPRISRTRLLDAAE
;
A
#
# COMPACT_ATOMS: atom_id res chain seq x y z
N MET A 1 17.92 8.50 4.64
CA MET A 1 17.12 9.59 4.05
C MET A 1 15.82 9.03 3.50
N ALA A 2 14.66 9.48 3.98
CA ALA A 2 13.40 9.43 3.26
C ALA A 2 12.72 10.78 3.51
N VAL A 3 12.88 11.71 2.55
CA VAL A 3 12.56 13.14 2.75
C VAL A 3 11.59 13.68 1.70
N SER A 4 11.35 12.97 0.60
CA SER A 4 10.24 13.24 -0.32
C SER A 4 9.97 11.99 -1.17
N THR A 5 8.71 11.77 -1.55
CA THR A 5 8.28 10.63 -2.38
C THR A 5 7.59 11.13 -3.64
N GLN A 6 7.74 10.39 -4.74
CA GLN A 6 7.02 10.66 -5.98
C GLN A 6 5.64 9.99 -6.04
N ILE A 7 5.29 9.22 -5.00
CA ILE A 7 4.00 8.55 -4.85
C ILE A 7 2.99 9.57 -4.35
N GLU A 8 1.97 9.84 -5.15
CA GLU A 8 1.12 11.04 -5.03
C GLU A 8 0.14 10.99 -3.86
N TRP A 9 -0.06 9.81 -3.28
CA TRP A 9 -1.06 9.58 -2.25
C TRP A 9 -0.49 9.49 -0.83
N THR A 10 0.81 9.75 -0.67
CA THR A 10 1.56 9.70 0.61
C THR A 10 2.57 10.84 0.68
N ASP A 11 2.94 11.26 1.90
CA ASP A 11 3.85 12.38 2.12
C ASP A 11 5.31 11.89 2.29
N ALA A 12 5.48 10.67 2.80
CA ALA A 12 6.78 10.02 2.99
C ALA A 12 6.70 8.51 2.75
N THR A 13 7.88 7.87 2.67
CA THR A 13 8.01 6.41 2.70
C THR A 13 8.88 5.99 3.87
N TRP A 14 8.58 4.84 4.46
CA TRP A 14 9.39 4.23 5.50
C TRP A 14 9.64 2.78 5.15
N ASN A 15 10.92 2.39 5.03
CA ASN A 15 11.32 1.09 4.50
C ASN A 15 12.20 0.32 5.49
N PRO A 16 11.62 -0.21 6.59
CA PRO A 16 12.30 -1.12 7.53
C PRO A 16 12.59 -2.51 6.91
N VAL A 17 12.03 -2.80 5.73
CA VAL A 17 12.41 -3.95 4.90
C VAL A 17 12.58 -3.47 3.46
N THR A 18 13.57 -4.03 2.75
CA THR A 18 13.78 -3.86 1.31
C THR A 18 13.83 -5.22 0.64
N GLY A 19 13.44 -5.29 -0.64
CA GLY A 19 13.45 -6.56 -1.39
C GLY A 19 12.21 -7.41 -1.15
N CYS A 20 11.90 -8.30 -2.08
CA CYS A 20 10.69 -9.11 -2.07
C CYS A 20 10.79 -10.27 -3.07
N THR A 21 9.84 -11.21 -3.00
CA THR A 21 9.59 -12.21 -4.05
C THR A 21 8.30 -11.90 -4.83
N LYS A 22 8.29 -12.22 -6.12
CA LYS A 22 7.11 -12.06 -6.98
C LYS A 22 6.09 -13.16 -6.68
N ILE A 23 4.80 -12.79 -6.59
CA ILE A 23 3.72 -13.76 -6.30
C ILE A 23 2.55 -13.70 -7.29
N THR A 24 2.47 -12.67 -8.12
CA THR A 24 1.42 -12.48 -9.13
C THR A 24 1.96 -11.75 -10.35
N ARG A 25 1.16 -11.74 -11.42
CA ARG A 25 1.45 -10.96 -12.64
C ARG A 25 1.67 -9.47 -12.38
N GLY A 26 1.08 -8.92 -11.33
CA GLY A 26 1.33 -7.56 -10.86
C GLY A 26 2.78 -7.27 -10.47
N CYS A 27 3.58 -8.32 -10.21
CA CYS A 27 4.98 -8.21 -9.83
C CYS A 27 5.95 -8.32 -11.01
N ASP A 28 5.50 -8.73 -12.20
CA ASP A 28 6.37 -9.06 -13.35
C ASP A 28 7.30 -7.89 -13.72
N LEU A 29 6.77 -6.65 -13.68
CA LEU A 29 7.48 -5.41 -13.99
C LEU A 29 7.63 -4.49 -12.77
N CYS A 30 7.87 -5.08 -11.61
CA CYS A 30 7.99 -4.36 -10.34
C CYS A 30 9.00 -3.21 -10.41
N TYR A 31 8.54 -1.99 -10.09
CA TYR A 31 9.43 -0.82 -10.08
C TYR A 31 10.51 -0.93 -8.99
N ALA A 32 10.19 -1.54 -7.85
CA ALA A 32 11.12 -1.63 -6.72
C ALA A 32 12.28 -2.58 -7.04
N GLU A 33 11.99 -3.70 -7.71
CA GLU A 33 13.00 -4.62 -8.23
C GLU A 33 13.90 -3.90 -9.24
N ARG A 34 13.32 -3.35 -10.31
CA ARG A 34 14.07 -2.62 -11.34
C ARG A 34 14.94 -1.49 -10.76
N PHE A 35 14.41 -0.76 -9.77
CA PHE A 35 15.17 0.29 -9.11
C PHE A 35 16.35 -0.27 -8.32
N SER A 36 16.12 -1.31 -7.53
CA SER A 36 17.12 -1.88 -6.62
C SER A 36 18.24 -2.59 -7.38
N GLU A 37 17.90 -3.33 -8.45
CA GLU A 37 18.87 -4.08 -9.27
C GLU A 37 19.91 -3.20 -9.97
N ARG A 38 19.62 -1.91 -10.20
CA ARG A 38 20.61 -0.96 -10.73
C ARG A 38 21.83 -0.75 -9.82
N PHE A 39 21.70 -1.09 -8.54
CA PHE A 39 22.71 -0.85 -7.52
C PHE A 39 23.29 -2.16 -6.97
N ARG A 40 22.96 -3.30 -7.58
CA ARG A 40 23.60 -4.55 -7.23
C ARG A 40 25.12 -4.41 -7.41
N ASP A 41 25.86 -4.91 -6.43
CA ASP A 41 27.33 -4.86 -6.36
C ASP A 41 27.93 -3.44 -6.24
N VAL A 42 27.09 -2.41 -6.00
CA VAL A 42 27.56 -1.06 -5.67
C VAL A 42 27.82 -0.97 -4.17
N HIS A 43 29.08 -1.11 -3.79
CA HIS A 43 29.50 -1.19 -2.39
C HIS A 43 29.01 -0.02 -1.53
N GLY A 44 28.44 -0.32 -0.37
CA GLY A 44 27.95 0.68 0.58
C GLY A 44 26.61 1.32 0.20
N HIS A 45 26.06 1.00 -0.97
CA HIS A 45 24.73 1.48 -1.34
C HIS A 45 23.63 0.73 -0.56
N PRO A 46 22.53 1.38 -0.15
CA PRO A 46 21.43 0.69 0.54
C PRO A 46 20.84 -0.50 -0.22
N PHE A 47 21.03 -0.58 -1.54
CA PHE A 47 20.56 -1.67 -2.41
C PHE A 47 21.73 -2.46 -3.04
N GLU A 48 22.88 -2.54 -2.36
CA GLU A 48 24.05 -3.33 -2.81
C GLU A 48 23.70 -4.80 -3.11
N SER A 49 22.74 -5.38 -2.40
CA SER A 49 22.19 -6.72 -2.64
C SER A 49 21.01 -6.74 -3.62
N GLY A 50 20.87 -5.74 -4.49
CA GLY A 50 19.75 -5.62 -5.42
C GLY A 50 18.38 -5.73 -4.73
N PHE A 51 17.48 -6.54 -5.28
CA PHE A 51 16.12 -6.77 -4.76
C PHE A 51 16.01 -7.91 -3.74
N ASP A 52 17.14 -8.42 -3.23
CA ASP A 52 17.15 -9.48 -2.23
C ASP A 52 16.49 -8.99 -0.93
N LEU A 53 15.73 -9.87 -0.28
CA LEU A 53 15.02 -9.53 0.97
C LEU A 53 16.04 -9.18 2.06
N LYS A 54 15.92 -7.98 2.62
CA LYS A 54 16.82 -7.47 3.65
C LYS A 54 16.05 -6.68 4.70
N LEU A 55 16.18 -7.12 5.95
CA LEU A 55 15.68 -6.39 7.12
C LEU A 55 16.59 -5.19 7.40
N ARG A 56 16.00 -4.09 7.86
CA ARG A 56 16.68 -2.83 8.18
C ARG A 56 16.37 -2.41 9.62
N PRO A 57 16.90 -3.13 10.62
CA PRO A 57 16.63 -2.83 12.03
C PRO A 57 16.99 -1.38 12.40
N GLU A 58 18.02 -0.81 11.77
CA GLU A 58 18.47 0.57 11.96
C GLU A 58 17.42 1.62 11.53
N ARG A 59 16.36 1.21 10.84
CA ARG A 59 15.26 2.08 10.41
C ARG A 59 13.99 1.93 11.25
N LEU A 60 13.94 1.00 12.22
CA LEU A 60 12.71 0.70 12.96
C LEU A 60 12.11 1.91 13.68
N GLU A 61 12.95 2.78 14.21
CA GLU A 61 12.51 3.95 14.99
C GLU A 61 12.42 5.23 14.15
N GLN A 62 12.71 5.15 12.84
CA GLN A 62 12.76 6.33 11.97
C GLN A 62 11.50 7.21 12.05
N PRO A 63 10.26 6.67 12.06
CA PRO A 63 9.06 7.50 12.20
C PRO A 63 9.00 8.29 13.50
N LEU A 64 9.55 7.76 14.61
CA LEU A 64 9.52 8.45 15.91
C LEU A 64 10.35 9.75 15.89
N THR A 65 11.32 9.85 14.97
CA THR A 65 12.14 11.05 14.80
C THR A 65 11.41 12.19 14.07
N TRP A 66 10.29 11.90 13.40
CA TRP A 66 9.57 12.86 12.58
C TRP A 66 8.48 13.58 13.38
N ARG A 67 8.76 14.80 13.81
CA ARG A 67 7.84 15.57 14.67
C ARG A 67 6.54 16.04 13.99
N GLN A 68 6.58 16.28 12.68
CA GLN A 68 5.42 16.79 11.93
C GLN A 68 4.56 15.62 11.45
N PRO A 69 3.21 15.67 11.62
CA PRO A 69 2.29 14.68 11.06
C PRO A 69 2.53 14.43 9.57
N ARG A 70 2.45 13.16 9.16
CA ARG A 70 2.72 12.68 7.80
C ARG A 70 1.85 11.48 7.51
N ARG A 71 1.43 11.32 6.26
CA ARG A 71 1.04 10.02 5.71
C ARG A 71 2.29 9.30 5.22
N ILE A 72 2.50 8.09 5.72
CA ILE A 72 3.73 7.32 5.53
C ILE A 72 3.37 6.00 4.87
N PHE A 73 3.84 5.80 3.64
CA PHE A 73 3.75 4.50 2.99
C PHE A 73 4.84 3.57 3.53
N VAL A 74 4.40 2.53 4.23
CA VAL A 74 5.25 1.51 4.84
C VAL A 74 5.64 0.48 3.79
N ASN A 75 6.94 0.22 3.68
CA ASN A 75 7.53 -0.79 2.79
C ASN A 75 7.25 -0.53 1.30
N SER A 76 7.43 0.71 0.84
CA SER A 76 7.37 1.04 -0.59
C SER A 76 8.39 0.29 -1.47
N MET A 77 9.39 -0.37 -0.87
CA MET A 77 10.45 -1.12 -1.57
C MET A 77 10.45 -2.62 -1.22
N SER A 78 9.36 -3.12 -0.63
CA SER A 78 9.19 -4.53 -0.23
C SER A 78 7.69 -4.86 -0.03
N ASP A 79 7.39 -6.00 0.58
CA ASP A 79 6.05 -6.31 1.10
C ASP A 79 6.21 -6.71 2.58
N LEU A 80 5.57 -6.00 3.50
CA LEU A 80 5.75 -6.19 4.95
C LEU A 80 5.39 -7.61 5.41
N PHE A 81 4.48 -8.28 4.70
CA PHE A 81 4.03 -9.62 5.06
C PHE A 81 4.72 -10.71 4.23
N HIS A 82 5.94 -10.45 3.73
CA HIS A 82 6.77 -11.48 3.11
C HIS A 82 7.00 -12.65 4.08
N LYS A 83 6.87 -13.89 3.58
CA LYS A 83 6.89 -15.13 4.37
C LYS A 83 8.18 -15.36 5.17
N GLU A 84 9.29 -14.78 4.73
CA GLU A 84 10.61 -14.89 5.36
C GLU A 84 10.90 -13.76 6.37
N ILE A 85 10.00 -12.78 6.53
CA ILE A 85 10.15 -11.77 7.57
C ILE A 85 9.68 -12.38 8.90
N PRO A 86 10.53 -12.44 9.94
CA PRO A 86 10.14 -12.97 11.24
C PRO A 86 8.97 -12.18 11.83
N LYS A 87 7.99 -12.88 12.43
CA LYS A 87 6.84 -12.24 13.10
C LYS A 87 7.28 -11.18 14.10
N SER A 88 8.33 -11.45 14.88
CA SER A 88 8.89 -10.51 15.86
C SER A 88 9.37 -9.19 15.23
N PHE A 89 9.87 -9.22 14.00
CA PHE A 89 10.27 -8.01 13.29
C PHE A 89 9.04 -7.21 12.83
N ILE A 90 8.00 -7.89 12.35
CA ILE A 90 6.71 -7.25 12.04
C ILE A 90 6.09 -6.65 13.31
N ASP A 91 6.21 -7.33 14.46
CA ASP A 91 5.75 -6.81 15.77
C ASP A 91 6.46 -5.50 16.13
N SER A 92 7.78 -5.40 15.93
CA SER A 92 8.54 -4.16 16.15
C SER A 92 8.08 -3.03 15.24
N ILE A 93 7.81 -3.31 13.96
CA ILE A 93 7.30 -2.32 13.01
C ILE A 93 5.92 -1.80 13.45
N PHE A 94 5.01 -2.70 13.82
CA PHE A 94 3.70 -2.31 14.33
C PHE A 94 3.81 -1.53 15.65
N LYS A 95 4.72 -1.89 16.55
CA LYS A 95 4.97 -1.14 17.79
C LYS A 95 5.38 0.30 17.51
N THR A 96 6.26 0.53 16.53
CA THR A 96 6.60 1.88 16.07
C THR A 96 5.36 2.62 15.55
N MET A 97 4.54 1.98 14.70
CA MET A 97 3.35 2.62 14.13
C MET A 97 2.32 2.99 15.20
N GLU A 98 2.12 2.12 16.18
CA GLU A 98 1.23 2.36 17.33
C GLU A 98 1.74 3.50 18.21
N THR A 99 3.06 3.59 18.42
CA THR A 99 3.69 4.64 19.24
C THR A 99 3.67 5.99 18.53
N ALA A 100 3.93 6.03 17.23
CA ALA A 100 3.98 7.23 16.42
C ALA A 100 2.58 7.68 15.93
N ASN A 101 1.62 7.78 16.85
CA ASN A 101 0.20 7.99 16.54
C ASN A 101 -0.17 9.36 15.96
N TRP A 102 0.77 10.32 15.92
CA TRP A 102 0.62 11.58 15.20
C TRP A 102 0.83 11.44 13.69
N HIS A 103 1.28 10.27 13.23
CA HIS A 103 1.34 9.92 11.82
C HIS A 103 0.17 9.05 11.39
N THR A 104 -0.06 9.03 10.08
CA THR A 104 -0.89 8.04 9.43
C THR A 104 0.00 7.07 8.66
N PHE A 105 -0.10 5.78 8.96
CA PHE A 105 0.65 4.74 8.26
C PHE A 105 -0.23 4.05 7.24
N GLN A 106 0.26 3.94 6.01
CA GLN A 106 -0.39 3.20 4.93
C GLN A 106 0.41 1.92 4.70
N VAL A 107 -0.18 0.77 5.01
CA VAL A 107 0.44 -0.54 4.77
C VAL A 107 -0.32 -1.23 3.65
N LEU A 108 0.39 -1.58 2.58
CA LEU A 108 -0.18 -2.23 1.40
C LEU A 108 0.52 -3.57 1.16
N THR A 109 -0.24 -4.62 0.86
CA THR A 109 0.33 -5.95 0.62
C THR A 109 -0.40 -6.70 -0.50
N LYS A 110 0.33 -7.59 -1.18
CA LYS A 110 -0.27 -8.62 -2.06
C LYS A 110 -0.45 -9.96 -1.31
N ARG A 111 0.12 -10.09 -0.12
CA ARG A 111 0.06 -11.27 0.76
C ARG A 111 -1.04 -11.14 1.82
N SER A 112 -2.26 -10.85 1.36
CA SER A 112 -3.39 -10.47 2.22
C SER A 112 -3.79 -11.54 3.26
N SER A 113 -3.60 -12.83 2.97
CA SER A 113 -3.87 -13.90 3.95
C SER A 113 -2.89 -13.89 5.12
N LEU A 114 -1.61 -13.55 4.88
CA LEU A 114 -0.60 -13.40 5.94
C LEU A 114 -0.89 -12.18 6.80
N MET A 115 -1.23 -11.04 6.19
CA MET A 115 -1.68 -9.86 6.91
C MET A 115 -2.89 -10.17 7.80
N THR A 116 -3.90 -10.83 7.25
CA THR A 116 -5.14 -11.15 7.99
C THR A 116 -4.84 -12.01 9.23
N ARG A 117 -4.05 -13.09 9.07
CA ARG A 117 -3.63 -13.94 10.20
C ARG A 117 -2.82 -13.17 11.24
N TYR A 118 -1.90 -12.32 10.80
CA TYR A 118 -1.10 -11.51 11.71
C TYR A 118 -1.98 -10.56 12.54
N LEU A 119 -2.91 -9.85 11.91
CA LEU A 119 -3.80 -8.90 12.61
C LEU A 119 -4.76 -9.59 13.57
N LEU A 120 -5.32 -10.74 13.18
CA LEU A 120 -6.14 -11.57 14.07
C LEU A 120 -5.34 -12.02 15.31
N SER A 121 -4.07 -12.38 15.13
CA SER A 121 -3.20 -12.75 16.25
C SER A 121 -2.81 -11.56 17.13
N ARG A 122 -2.52 -10.39 16.53
CA ARG A 122 -2.01 -9.21 17.23
C ARG A 122 -3.09 -8.51 18.04
N TYR A 123 -4.23 -8.23 17.42
CA TYR A 123 -5.29 -7.43 18.04
C TYR A 123 -6.39 -8.28 18.68
N ARG A 124 -6.49 -9.57 18.30
CA ARG A 124 -7.47 -10.53 18.81
C ARG A 124 -8.92 -10.03 18.69
N VAL A 125 -9.40 -9.36 19.73
CA VAL A 125 -10.75 -8.79 19.83
C VAL A 125 -10.77 -7.38 19.21
N GLU A 126 -9.73 -6.60 19.46
CA GLU A 126 -9.62 -5.21 19.01
C GLU A 126 -9.31 -5.10 17.52
N LYS A 127 -9.45 -3.88 16.99
CA LYS A 127 -9.00 -3.53 15.64
C LYS A 127 -7.66 -2.78 15.72
N ALA A 128 -6.88 -2.87 14.65
CA ALA A 128 -5.71 -2.01 14.47
C ALA A 128 -6.12 -0.53 14.59
N PRO A 129 -5.30 0.32 15.22
CA PRO A 129 -5.59 1.74 15.37
C PRO A 129 -5.96 2.42 14.04
N PRO A 130 -6.90 3.38 14.05
CA PRO A 130 -7.41 4.03 12.85
C PRO A 130 -6.37 4.83 12.05
N HIS A 131 -5.26 5.24 12.69
CA HIS A 131 -4.13 5.89 12.02
C HIS A 131 -3.22 4.89 11.29
N ILE A 132 -3.45 3.58 11.42
CA ILE A 132 -2.78 2.51 10.67
C ILE A 132 -3.75 1.98 9.61
N TRP A 133 -3.65 2.53 8.40
CA TRP A 133 -4.46 2.14 7.26
C TRP A 133 -3.89 0.87 6.66
N LEU A 134 -4.71 -0.17 6.58
CA LEU A 134 -4.30 -1.46 6.06
C LEU A 134 -5.02 -1.76 4.75
N GLY A 135 -4.26 -2.19 3.76
CA GLY A 135 -4.81 -2.40 2.44
C GLY A 135 -4.18 -3.52 1.67
N VAL A 136 -4.88 -3.90 0.60
CA VAL A 136 -4.45 -4.96 -0.32
C VAL A 136 -4.33 -4.40 -1.72
N SER A 137 -3.34 -4.88 -2.48
CA SER A 137 -3.32 -4.62 -3.92
C SER A 137 -4.20 -5.63 -4.65
N ILE A 138 -4.91 -5.21 -5.70
CA ILE A 138 -5.71 -6.09 -6.57
C ILE A 138 -5.46 -5.69 -8.02
N GLU A 139 -4.92 -6.60 -8.82
CA GLU A 139 -4.50 -6.28 -10.19
C GLU A 139 -5.57 -6.62 -11.23
N ASP A 140 -6.47 -7.56 -10.91
CA ASP A 140 -7.49 -8.12 -11.79
C ASP A 140 -8.52 -8.93 -10.97
N ALA A 141 -9.53 -9.48 -11.66
CA ALA A 141 -10.58 -10.31 -11.07
C ALA A 141 -10.05 -11.55 -10.32
N GLN A 142 -8.93 -12.15 -10.76
CA GLN A 142 -8.36 -13.33 -10.10
C GLN A 142 -7.84 -12.99 -8.69
N ASN A 143 -7.39 -11.75 -8.51
CA ASN A 143 -6.89 -11.24 -7.25
C ASN A 143 -7.98 -10.57 -6.37
N ALA A 144 -9.23 -10.51 -6.83
CA ALA A 144 -10.34 -9.92 -6.09
C ALA A 144 -10.61 -10.61 -4.75
N ILE A 145 -10.23 -11.89 -4.60
CA ILE A 145 -10.34 -12.65 -3.34
C ILE A 145 -9.66 -11.96 -2.14
N ARG A 146 -8.69 -11.06 -2.40
CA ARG A 146 -8.01 -10.31 -1.35
C ARG A 146 -8.93 -9.34 -0.60
N LEU A 147 -10.05 -8.92 -1.19
CA LEU A 147 -11.12 -8.18 -0.48
C LEU A 147 -11.68 -9.01 0.67
N LYS A 148 -11.96 -10.30 0.45
CA LYS A 148 -12.45 -11.19 1.52
C LYS A 148 -11.47 -11.27 2.69
N HIS A 149 -10.17 -11.33 2.40
CA HIS A 149 -9.13 -11.29 3.44
C HIS A 149 -9.13 -9.95 4.18
N LEU A 150 -9.22 -8.83 3.46
CA LEU A 150 -9.27 -7.49 4.06
C LEU A 150 -10.54 -7.27 4.90
N HIS A 151 -11.67 -7.85 4.52
CA HIS A 151 -12.90 -7.85 5.32
C HIS A 151 -12.70 -8.57 6.65
N ALA A 152 -12.07 -9.74 6.62
CA ALA A 152 -11.73 -10.52 7.81
C ALA A 152 -10.60 -9.92 8.67
N ALA A 153 -9.83 -8.97 8.13
CA ALA A 153 -8.76 -8.32 8.86
C ALA A 153 -9.31 -7.38 9.95
N ARG A 154 -8.70 -7.45 11.14
CA ARG A 154 -8.92 -6.54 12.28
C ARG A 154 -8.30 -5.16 12.00
N ALA A 155 -8.84 -4.44 11.03
CA ALA A 155 -8.38 -3.11 10.62
C ALA A 155 -9.52 -2.09 10.76
N SER A 156 -9.25 -0.96 11.42
CA SER A 156 -10.20 0.14 11.58
C SER A 156 -10.34 1.01 10.32
N THR A 157 -9.26 1.11 9.55
CA THR A 157 -9.24 1.83 8.27
C THR A 157 -8.72 0.88 7.19
N LYS A 158 -9.54 0.62 6.17
CA LYS A 158 -9.29 -0.34 5.10
C LYS A 158 -9.19 0.35 3.76
N PHE A 159 -8.21 -0.01 2.96
CA PHE A 159 -8.10 0.51 1.60
C PHE A 159 -7.70 -0.56 0.58
N VAL A 160 -8.01 -0.29 -0.69
CA VAL A 160 -7.64 -1.16 -1.80
C VAL A 160 -6.86 -0.36 -2.82
N SER A 161 -5.72 -0.88 -3.26
CA SER A 161 -4.96 -0.33 -4.37
C SER A 161 -5.10 -1.24 -5.57
N PHE A 162 -5.86 -0.79 -6.56
CA PHE A 162 -5.98 -1.44 -7.85
C PHE A 162 -4.76 -1.09 -8.71
N GLU A 163 -3.58 -1.59 -8.30
CA GLU A 163 -2.29 -1.25 -8.89
C GLU A 163 -1.26 -2.42 -8.96
N PRO A 164 -0.60 -2.59 -10.13
CA PRO A 164 -1.06 -2.07 -11.42
C PRO A 164 -2.41 -2.70 -11.77
N LEU A 165 -3.37 -1.91 -12.29
CA LEU A 165 -4.62 -2.47 -12.82
C LEU A 165 -4.34 -3.10 -14.19
N LEU A 166 -4.40 -4.42 -14.27
CA LEU A 166 -4.02 -5.23 -15.42
C LEU A 166 -5.21 -5.84 -16.17
N GLY A 167 -6.42 -5.69 -15.63
CA GLY A 167 -7.64 -6.20 -16.23
C GLY A 167 -8.87 -5.75 -15.45
N PRO A 168 -10.08 -6.08 -15.95
CA PRO A 168 -11.31 -5.84 -15.20
C PRO A 168 -11.28 -6.63 -13.89
N VAL A 169 -11.82 -6.03 -12.83
CA VAL A 169 -11.95 -6.68 -11.52
C VAL A 169 -13.36 -7.22 -11.30
N GLY A 170 -14.33 -6.70 -12.04
CA GLY A 170 -15.74 -7.05 -11.93
C GLY A 170 -16.40 -6.44 -10.68
N LYS A 171 -17.45 -7.08 -10.20
CA LYS A 171 -18.22 -6.62 -9.03
C LYS A 171 -17.40 -6.74 -7.75
N LEU A 172 -17.26 -5.63 -7.04
CA LEU A 172 -16.52 -5.49 -5.81
C LEU A 172 -17.48 -5.44 -4.61
N ASP A 173 -17.17 -6.20 -3.57
CA ASP A 173 -17.75 -5.99 -2.25
C ASP A 173 -16.92 -4.92 -1.51
N LEU A 174 -17.41 -3.69 -1.55
CA LEU A 174 -16.75 -2.52 -0.97
C LEU A 174 -17.28 -2.15 0.43
N GLU A 175 -18.09 -3.01 1.06
CA GLU A 175 -18.61 -2.74 2.39
C GLU A 175 -17.48 -2.56 3.41
N GLY A 176 -17.47 -1.45 4.14
CA GLY A 176 -16.44 -1.16 5.13
C GLY A 176 -15.04 -0.88 4.54
N ILE A 177 -14.92 -0.67 3.22
CA ILE A 177 -13.72 -0.12 2.59
C ILE A 177 -13.79 1.40 2.64
N ASP A 178 -12.74 2.06 3.12
CA ASP A 178 -12.74 3.52 3.28
C ASP A 178 -12.13 4.23 2.06
N TRP A 179 -11.23 3.56 1.33
CA TRP A 179 -10.49 4.19 0.22
C TRP A 179 -10.10 3.21 -0.89
N ALA A 180 -10.24 3.64 -2.14
CA ALA A 180 -9.83 2.93 -3.33
C ALA A 180 -8.87 3.79 -4.16
N ILE A 181 -7.73 3.22 -4.52
CA ILE A 181 -6.71 3.83 -5.37
C ILE A 181 -6.68 3.05 -6.69
N VAL A 182 -6.73 3.73 -7.83
CA VAL A 182 -6.60 3.10 -9.15
C VAL A 182 -5.39 3.66 -9.87
N GLY A 183 -4.56 2.79 -10.45
CA GLY A 183 -3.39 3.22 -11.21
C GLY A 183 -2.82 2.16 -12.15
N GLY A 184 -2.35 2.63 -13.30
CA GLY A 184 -1.65 1.81 -14.28
C GLY A 184 -0.20 1.53 -13.92
N GLU A 185 0.41 0.60 -14.68
CA GLU A 185 1.78 0.16 -14.47
C GLU A 185 2.81 1.23 -14.86
N SER A 186 3.96 1.26 -14.16
CA SER A 186 5.03 2.21 -14.43
C SER A 186 6.32 1.51 -14.84
N GLY A 187 6.97 2.01 -15.89
CA GLY A 187 8.25 1.52 -16.38
C GLY A 187 8.29 1.37 -17.90
N PRO A 188 9.46 1.10 -18.48
CA PRO A 188 9.67 1.10 -19.94
C PRO A 188 8.82 0.07 -20.69
N ARG A 189 8.28 -0.94 -20.00
CA ARG A 189 7.42 -1.98 -20.57
C ARG A 189 6.02 -1.99 -19.94
N ALA A 190 5.60 -0.87 -19.36
CA ALA A 190 4.31 -0.75 -18.67
C ALA A 190 3.17 -1.26 -19.56
N ARG A 191 2.39 -2.20 -19.00
CA ARG A 191 1.18 -2.70 -19.65
C ARG A 191 0.09 -1.62 -19.61
N PRO A 192 -0.65 -1.40 -20.71
CA PRO A 192 -1.72 -0.42 -20.75
C PRO A 192 -2.88 -0.83 -19.85
N MET A 193 -3.48 0.16 -19.19
CA MET A 193 -4.74 0.04 -18.46
C MET A 193 -5.85 0.61 -19.33
N ALA A 194 -6.95 -0.12 -19.48
CA ALA A 194 -8.12 0.36 -20.22
C ALA A 194 -8.94 1.36 -19.36
N GLU A 195 -9.48 2.41 -19.97
CA GLU A 195 -10.22 3.47 -19.24
C GLU A 195 -11.49 2.94 -18.60
N GLU A 196 -12.15 1.97 -19.24
CA GLU A 196 -13.41 1.39 -18.80
C GLU A 196 -13.25 0.68 -17.45
N TRP A 197 -12.10 0.04 -17.20
CA TRP A 197 -11.83 -0.63 -15.93
C TRP A 197 -11.71 0.36 -14.77
N ALA A 198 -11.07 1.51 -15.00
CA ALA A 198 -10.96 2.57 -14.00
C ALA A 198 -12.30 3.24 -13.72
N ILE A 199 -13.12 3.45 -14.76
CA ILE A 199 -14.48 3.97 -14.66
C ILE A 199 -15.37 3.01 -13.85
N GLU A 200 -15.32 1.71 -14.15
CA GLU A 200 -16.12 0.69 -13.46
C GLU A 200 -15.84 0.70 -11.94
N ILE A 201 -14.56 0.71 -11.55
CA ILE A 201 -14.16 0.76 -10.13
C ILE A 201 -14.63 2.07 -9.49
N ARG A 202 -14.46 3.21 -10.17
CA ARG A 202 -14.89 4.52 -9.67
C ARG A 202 -16.39 4.54 -9.40
N ASP A 203 -17.21 4.05 -10.32
CA ASP A 203 -18.67 4.11 -10.21
C ASP A 203 -19.18 3.18 -9.10
N GLN A 204 -18.53 2.02 -8.92
CA GLN A 204 -18.75 1.18 -7.74
C GLN A 204 -18.37 1.90 -6.44
N CYS A 205 -17.24 2.62 -6.40
CA CYS A 205 -16.83 3.40 -5.22
C CYS A 205 -17.83 4.52 -4.90
N ARG A 206 -18.34 5.24 -5.91
CA ARG A 206 -19.34 6.29 -5.72
C ARG A 206 -20.64 5.74 -5.14
N THR A 207 -21.11 4.61 -5.66
CA THR A 207 -22.31 3.92 -5.15
C THR A 207 -22.12 3.50 -3.69
N ALA A 208 -20.94 2.95 -3.35
CA ALA A 208 -20.60 2.51 -2.01
C ALA A 208 -20.15 3.63 -1.05
N LYS A 209 -20.07 4.90 -1.53
CA LYS A 209 -19.54 6.06 -0.78
C LYS A 209 -18.10 5.87 -0.28
N VAL A 210 -17.28 5.14 -1.05
CA VAL A 210 -15.86 4.92 -0.81
C VAL A 210 -15.06 6.08 -1.41
N ALA A 211 -14.05 6.59 -0.70
CA ALA A 211 -13.18 7.62 -1.27
C ALA A 211 -12.42 7.05 -2.47
N PHE A 212 -12.46 7.74 -3.60
CA PHE A 212 -11.80 7.31 -4.83
C PHE A 212 -10.62 8.22 -5.22
N PHE A 213 -9.46 7.60 -5.46
CA PHE A 213 -8.25 8.26 -5.90
C PHE A 213 -7.75 7.64 -7.21
N PHE A 214 -7.76 8.42 -8.29
CA PHE A 214 -7.14 8.03 -9.54
C PHE A 214 -5.69 8.53 -9.56
N LYS A 215 -4.74 7.59 -9.51
CA LYS A 215 -3.33 7.92 -9.39
C LYS A 215 -2.69 8.24 -10.73
N GLN A 216 -2.80 7.37 -11.72
CA GLN A 216 -2.18 7.60 -13.03
C GLN A 216 -2.62 6.54 -14.03
N TRP A 217 -2.50 6.86 -15.32
CA TRP A 217 -2.61 5.88 -16.41
C TRP A 217 -1.42 4.91 -16.51
N GLY A 218 -0.28 5.26 -15.91
CA GLY A 218 0.98 4.53 -16.06
C GLY A 218 1.83 5.07 -17.21
N GLY A 219 2.79 4.27 -17.67
CA GLY A 219 3.67 4.60 -18.80
C GLY A 219 5.16 4.45 -18.50
N THR A 220 6.00 4.92 -19.43
CA THR A 220 7.47 4.69 -19.42
C THR A 220 8.14 5.24 -18.16
N ARG A 221 7.67 6.38 -17.66
CA ARG A 221 8.06 6.97 -16.38
C ARG A 221 6.82 7.10 -15.49
N PRO A 222 7.00 7.18 -14.16
CA PRO A 222 5.90 7.56 -13.28
C PRO A 222 5.24 8.85 -13.78
N LYS A 223 3.91 8.89 -13.78
CA LYS A 223 3.06 10.02 -14.18
C LYS A 223 3.00 10.31 -15.69
N SER A 224 3.67 9.52 -16.54
CA SER A 224 3.75 9.80 -17.99
C SER A 224 2.39 9.92 -18.69
N GLY A 225 1.41 9.10 -18.34
CA GLY A 225 0.07 9.18 -18.93
C GLY A 225 -0.85 10.22 -18.30
N GLY A 226 -0.40 10.96 -17.28
CA GLY A 226 -1.23 11.92 -16.56
C GLY A 226 -2.21 11.28 -15.57
N ARG A 227 -3.08 12.13 -15.00
CA ARG A 227 -3.97 11.80 -13.86
C ARG A 227 -5.43 12.19 -14.08
N LEU A 228 -5.80 12.51 -15.32
CA LEU A 228 -7.16 12.85 -15.68
C LEU A 228 -7.90 11.57 -16.06
N LEU A 229 -9.00 11.27 -15.35
CA LEU A 229 -9.95 10.22 -15.71
C LEU A 229 -11.25 10.93 -16.13
N GLN A 230 -11.64 10.75 -17.39
CA GLN A 230 -12.72 11.55 -18.03
C GLN A 230 -12.52 13.06 -17.86
N GLY A 231 -11.31 13.55 -18.14
CA GLY A 231 -10.98 14.99 -18.13
C GLY A 231 -10.88 15.64 -16.75
N ARG A 232 -10.94 14.87 -15.66
CA ARG A 232 -10.91 15.40 -14.28
C ARG A 232 -9.96 14.62 -13.38
N GLU A 233 -9.35 15.31 -12.42
CA GLU A 233 -8.61 14.66 -11.33
C GLU A 233 -9.53 14.11 -10.23
N TRP A 234 -9.19 12.93 -9.75
CA TRP A 234 -9.88 12.26 -8.64
C TRP A 234 -8.90 12.05 -7.48
N ASN A 235 -8.96 12.91 -6.47
CA ASN A 235 -7.98 12.97 -5.38
C ASN A 235 -8.61 12.81 -3.99
N GLN A 236 -9.64 11.98 -3.86
CA GLN A 236 -10.33 11.82 -2.57
C GLN A 236 -9.49 10.99 -1.60
N TYR A 237 -9.63 11.30 -0.30
CA TYR A 237 -9.04 10.56 0.81
C TYR A 237 -10.14 10.15 1.79
N PRO A 238 -9.94 9.07 2.56
CA PRO A 238 -10.92 8.65 3.56
C PRO A 238 -11.11 9.73 4.62
N ARG A 239 -12.36 10.02 4.97
CA ARG A 239 -12.70 10.88 6.10
C ARG A 239 -12.82 10.01 7.35
N ILE A 240 -11.73 9.88 8.08
CA ILE A 240 -11.70 9.08 9.31
C ILE A 240 -12.38 9.90 10.41
N SER A 241 -13.48 9.37 10.95
CA SER A 241 -14.25 10.10 11.97
C SER A 241 -13.42 10.23 13.25
N ARG A 242 -13.60 11.35 13.95
CA ARG A 242 -13.00 11.59 15.26
C ARG A 242 -13.41 10.54 16.28
N THR A 243 -14.61 9.96 16.15
CA THR A 243 -15.11 8.85 16.99
C THR A 243 -14.21 7.62 16.87
N ARG A 244 -13.83 7.19 15.64
CA ARG A 244 -12.90 6.06 15.47
C ARG A 244 -11.52 6.31 16.10
N LEU A 245 -11.10 7.58 16.18
CA LEU A 245 -9.83 7.99 16.80
C LEU A 245 -9.90 8.02 18.33
N LEU A 246 -11.08 8.29 18.91
CA LEU A 246 -11.31 8.33 20.36
C LEU A 246 -11.56 6.92 20.93
N ASP A 247 -12.33 6.08 20.23
CA ASP A 247 -12.59 4.68 20.64
C ASP A 247 -11.31 3.81 20.69
N ALA A 248 -10.19 4.28 20.10
CA ALA A 248 -8.89 3.60 20.12
C ALA A 248 -7.90 4.18 21.14
N ALA A 249 -8.29 5.25 21.86
CA ALA A 249 -7.48 5.93 22.85
C ALA A 249 -7.91 5.63 24.31
N GLU A 250 -8.99 4.88 24.49
CA GLU A 250 -9.45 4.29 25.76
C GLU A 250 -9.01 2.82 25.87
#